data_AF-A0A8T2KXU2-F1
#
_entry.id   AF-A0A8T2KXU2-F1
#
_cell.length_a   1.000
_cell.length_b   1.000
_cell.length_c   1.000
_cell.angle_alpha   90.00
_cell.angle_beta   90.00
_cell.angle_gamma   90.00
#
_symmetry.space_group_name_H-M   'P 1'
#
loop_
_entity.id
_entity.type
_entity.pdbx_description
1 polymer ?
#
loop_
_entity_poly.entity_id
_entity_poly.type
_entity_poly.pdbx_seq_one_letter_code
_entity_poly.pdbx_strand_id
1 'polypeptide(L)'
;MVKREQVFQCVCATQTNCRVFPDTENNAVVISLQEGPVVCGDVKVMFESRAGLPKGYEDYPFYFWFNTSFVENNRLYLSREELDNPRKSKTWDIYKEDFGVTVSFSDPALM
;
A
#
# COMPACT_ATOMS: atom_id res chain seq x y z
N MET A 1 -11.54 -20.85 7.72
CA MET A 1 -11.12 -19.86 6.71
C MET A 1 -11.61 -18.51 7.17
N VAL A 2 -10.71 -17.58 7.49
CA VAL A 2 -11.10 -16.21 7.87
C VAL A 2 -11.67 -15.56 6.62
N LYS A 3 -12.89 -15.01 6.71
CA LYS A 3 -13.53 -14.30 5.60
C LYS A 3 -12.71 -13.03 5.35
N ARG A 4 -12.12 -12.90 4.15
CA ARG A 4 -11.39 -11.69 3.74
C ARG A 4 -12.43 -10.64 3.38
N GLU A 5 -12.75 -9.75 4.31
CA GLU A 5 -13.66 -8.65 4.07
C GLU A 5 -12.90 -7.49 3.43
N GLN A 6 -13.22 -7.18 2.17
CA GLN A 6 -12.67 -6.00 1.52
C GLN A 6 -13.44 -4.77 2.03
N VAL A 7 -12.82 -4.03 2.94
CA VAL A 7 -13.44 -2.85 3.58
C VAL A 7 -13.27 -1.57 2.77
N PHE A 8 -12.32 -1.54 1.83
CA PHE A 8 -12.06 -0.37 0.99
C PHE A 8 -11.38 -0.75 -0.31
N GLN A 9 -11.68 0.01 -1.37
CA GLN A 9 -11.02 -0.10 -2.66
C GLN A 9 -10.97 1.29 -3.31
N CYS A 10 -9.81 1.62 -3.89
CA CYS A 10 -9.64 2.79 -4.74
C CYS A 10 -9.02 2.40 -6.08
N VAL A 11 -9.22 3.24 -7.10
CA VAL A 11 -8.69 3.02 -8.45
C VAL A 11 -7.96 4.27 -8.90
N CYS A 12 -6.64 4.22 -8.93
CA CYS A 12 -5.78 5.37 -9.24
C CYS A 12 -6.04 5.95 -10.63
N ALA A 13 -6.29 5.10 -11.64
CA ALA A 13 -6.48 5.54 -13.02
C ALA A 13 -7.74 6.39 -13.23
N THR A 14 -8.83 6.04 -12.55
CA THR A 14 -10.11 6.77 -12.59
C THR A 14 -10.28 7.72 -11.41
N GLN A 15 -9.31 7.74 -10.49
CA GLN A 15 -9.38 8.46 -9.20
C GLN A 15 -10.67 8.14 -8.43
N THR A 16 -11.10 6.88 -8.47
CA THR A 16 -12.25 6.41 -7.69
C THR A 16 -11.81 6.17 -6.26
N ASN A 17 -12.42 6.86 -5.29
CA ASN A 17 -12.10 6.83 -3.86
C ASN A 17 -10.64 7.21 -3.52
N CYS A 18 -9.94 7.89 -4.42
CA CYS A 18 -8.60 8.42 -4.16
C CYS A 18 -8.27 9.61 -5.06
N ARG A 19 -7.26 10.39 -4.64
CA ARG A 19 -6.57 11.39 -5.46
C ARG A 19 -5.11 11.01 -5.58
N VAL A 20 -4.53 11.20 -6.76
CA VAL A 20 -3.16 10.80 -7.08
C VAL A 20 -2.36 12.04 -7.40
N PHE A 21 -1.24 12.23 -6.70
CA PHE A 21 -0.34 13.36 -6.87
C PHE A 21 1.07 12.83 -7.19
N PRO A 22 1.54 12.97 -8.44
CA PRO A 22 2.91 12.64 -8.79
C PRO A 22 3.89 13.58 -8.10
N ASP A 23 4.94 13.01 -7.50
CA ASP A 23 6.09 13.75 -6.96
C ASP A 23 7.32 13.38 -7.79
N THR A 24 7.56 14.16 -8.84
CA THR A 24 8.66 13.91 -9.78
C THR A 24 10.02 14.23 -9.19
N GLU A 25 10.09 15.06 -8.15
CA GLU A 25 11.35 15.40 -7.48
C GLU A 25 11.86 14.21 -6.68
N ASN A 26 10.97 13.52 -5.96
CA ASN A 26 11.32 12.36 -5.15
C ASN A 26 11.08 11.01 -5.83
N ASN A 27 10.75 10.99 -7.13
CA ASN A 27 10.38 9.79 -7.89
C ASN A 27 9.29 8.96 -7.18
N ALA A 28 8.28 9.65 -6.66
CA ALA A 28 7.23 9.07 -5.84
C ALA A 28 5.83 9.41 -6.36
N VAL A 29 4.83 8.72 -5.83
CA VAL A 29 3.42 9.04 -6.04
C VAL A 29 2.72 9.06 -4.70
N VAL A 30 2.00 10.14 -4.41
CA VAL A 30 1.16 10.26 -3.23
C VAL A 30 -0.27 9.89 -3.60
N ILE A 31 -0.81 8.88 -2.92
CA ILE A 31 -2.20 8.44 -3.10
C ILE A 31 -2.97 8.84 -1.83
N SER A 32 -3.81 9.87 -1.95
CA SER A 32 -4.71 10.29 -0.88
C SER A 32 -6.03 9.52 -1.01
N LEU A 33 -6.38 8.73 0.00
CA LEU A 33 -7.65 7.99 0.01
C LEU A 33 -8.79 8.96 0.37
N GLN A 34 -9.87 8.94 -0.42
CA GLN A 34 -11.06 9.71 -0.12
C GLN A 34 -11.97 8.86 0.77
N GLU A 35 -12.39 9.41 1.91
CA GLU A 35 -13.21 8.69 2.90
C GLU A 35 -12.58 7.34 3.28
N GLY A 36 -11.28 7.35 3.59
CA GLY A 36 -10.52 6.16 3.96
C GLY A 36 -11.15 5.39 5.13
N PRO A 37 -11.01 4.06 5.18
CA PRO A 37 -11.67 3.25 6.18
C PRO A 37 -11.05 3.45 7.56
N VAL A 38 -11.87 3.39 8.60
CA VAL A 38 -11.36 3.18 9.96
C VAL A 38 -10.92 1.72 10.08
N VAL A 39 -9.68 1.49 10.48
CA VAL A 39 -9.09 0.16 10.60
C VAL A 39 -8.57 -0.10 12.01
N CYS A 40 -8.60 -1.36 12.44
CA CYS A 40 -8.14 -1.79 13.76
C CYS A 40 -7.66 -3.25 13.69
N GLY A 41 -6.55 -3.56 14.38
CA GLY A 41 -5.95 -4.88 14.41
C GLY A 41 -5.09 -5.16 13.18
N ASP A 42 -5.13 -6.39 12.67
CA ASP A 42 -4.35 -6.82 11.51
C ASP A 42 -4.99 -6.36 10.20
N VAL A 43 -4.28 -5.52 9.47
CA VAL A 43 -4.73 -4.91 8.21
C VAL A 43 -3.86 -5.43 7.08
N LYS A 44 -4.50 -5.81 5.97
CA LYS A 44 -3.83 -6.16 4.72
C LYS A 44 -4.08 -5.09 3.67
N VAL A 45 -3.02 -4.61 3.04
CA VAL A 45 -3.09 -3.69 1.90
C VAL A 45 -2.54 -4.39 0.67
N MET A 46 -3.30 -4.37 -0.43
CA MET A 46 -2.97 -5.04 -1.68
C MET A 46 -2.87 -4.03 -2.82
N PHE A 47 -1.90 -4.21 -3.70
CA PHE A 47 -1.72 -3.37 -4.88
C PHE A 47 -1.95 -4.19 -6.13
N GLU A 48 -2.91 -3.77 -6.95
CA GLU A 48 -3.18 -4.34 -8.26
C GLU A 48 -2.62 -3.44 -9.37
N SER A 49 -2.28 -4.04 -10.51
CA SER A 49 -1.86 -3.30 -11.70
C SER A 49 -2.39 -3.94 -12.97
N ARG A 50 -2.88 -3.09 -13.87
CA ARG A 50 -3.25 -3.47 -15.25
C ARG A 50 -2.09 -3.34 -16.24
N ALA A 51 -0.94 -2.79 -15.81
CA ALA A 51 0.22 -2.54 -16.64
C ALA A 51 1.10 -3.79 -16.88
N GLY A 52 0.61 -4.98 -16.52
CA GLY A 52 1.34 -6.23 -16.72
C GLY A 52 2.52 -6.43 -15.76
N LEU A 53 2.50 -5.80 -14.57
CA LEU A 53 3.50 -6.06 -13.54
C LEU A 53 3.49 -7.56 -13.16
N PRO A 54 4.66 -8.22 -13.02
CA PRO A 54 4.73 -9.60 -12.62
C PRO A 54 4.00 -9.84 -11.30
N LYS A 55 3.12 -10.84 -11.29
CA LYS A 55 2.38 -11.22 -10.08
C LYS A 55 3.16 -12.27 -9.30
N GLY A 56 3.22 -12.08 -7.99
CA GLY A 56 3.88 -13.00 -7.08
C GLY A 56 2.88 -13.89 -6.35
N TYR A 57 3.07 -14.04 -5.04
CA TYR A 57 2.09 -14.72 -4.20
C TYR A 57 0.74 -14.00 -4.23
N GLU A 58 -0.33 -14.78 -4.04
CA GLU A 58 -1.72 -14.31 -4.03
C GLU A 58 -2.21 -13.59 -5.30
N ASP A 59 -1.50 -13.69 -6.42
CA ASP A 59 -1.88 -13.09 -7.71
C ASP A 59 -1.91 -11.54 -7.72
N TYR A 60 -1.16 -10.91 -6.81
CA TYR A 60 -0.91 -9.46 -6.79
C TYR A 60 0.55 -9.13 -7.12
N PRO A 61 0.84 -7.97 -7.75
CA PRO A 61 2.20 -7.42 -7.82
C PRO A 61 2.89 -7.39 -6.46
N PHE A 62 2.27 -6.75 -5.47
CA PHE A 62 2.75 -6.74 -4.09
C PHE A 62 1.65 -6.41 -3.09
N TYR A 63 1.90 -6.73 -1.82
CA TYR A 63 1.02 -6.44 -0.69
C TYR A 63 1.84 -6.37 0.59
N PHE A 64 1.20 -5.99 1.70
CA PHE A 64 1.77 -6.12 3.03
C PHE A 64 0.68 -6.28 4.08
N TRP A 65 1.08 -6.78 5.24
CA TRP A 65 0.28 -6.79 6.45
C TRP A 65 0.94 -5.89 7.50
N PHE A 66 0.13 -5.26 8.33
CA PHE A 66 0.60 -4.60 9.54
C PHE A 66 -0.49 -4.70 10.61
N ASN A 67 -0.10 -4.62 11.87
CA ASN A 67 -1.07 -4.43 12.96
C ASN A 67 -1.10 -2.95 13.34
N THR A 68 -2.29 -2.38 13.52
CA THR A 68 -2.45 -0.97 13.91
C THR A 68 -1.76 -0.63 15.24
N SER A 69 -1.51 -1.61 16.12
CA SER A 69 -0.77 -1.40 17.38
C SER A 69 0.70 -1.04 17.19
N PHE A 70 1.28 -1.29 16.01
CA PHE A 70 2.69 -0.98 15.70
C PHE A 70 2.86 0.32 14.91
N VAL A 71 1.78 1.06 14.65
CA VAL A 71 1.86 2.36 13.99
C VAL A 71 2.35 3.40 14.99
N GLU A 72 3.48 4.03 14.69
CA GLU A 72 4.08 5.09 15.52
C GLU A 72 4.02 6.43 14.78
N ASN A 73 3.78 7.53 15.51
CA ASN A 73 3.75 8.89 14.92
C ASN A 73 2.83 9.03 13.70
N ASN A 74 1.70 8.32 13.68
CA ASN A 74 0.74 8.28 12.57
C ASN A 74 1.36 7.88 11.22
N ARG A 75 2.46 7.14 11.23
CA ARG A 75 3.19 6.77 10.00
C ARG A 75 3.72 5.34 10.10
N LEU A 76 3.56 4.59 9.03
CA LEU A 76 4.21 3.30 8.84
C LEU A 76 5.03 3.37 7.56
N TYR A 77 6.34 3.16 7.66
CA TYR A 77 7.21 3.02 6.50
C TYR A 77 7.64 1.56 6.37
N LEU A 78 7.56 1.03 5.15
CA LEU A 78 8.01 -0.31 4.79
C LEU A 78 8.94 -0.21 3.58
N SER A 79 10.18 -0.66 3.76
CA SER A 79 11.16 -0.79 2.69
C SER A 79 10.82 -1.95 1.75
N ARG A 80 11.51 -2.03 0.60
CA ARG A 80 11.39 -3.14 -0.36
C ARG A 80 11.43 -4.52 0.30
N GLU A 81 12.32 -4.71 1.28
CA GLU A 81 12.53 -6.00 1.96
C GLU A 81 11.39 -6.41 2.89
N GLU A 82 10.58 -5.43 3.31
CA GLU A 82 9.43 -5.62 4.20
C GLU A 82 8.12 -5.83 3.42
N LEU A 83 8.13 -5.63 2.10
CA LEU A 83 6.96 -5.82 1.23
C LEU A 83 6.91 -7.25 0.67
N ASP A 84 5.72 -7.87 0.70
CA ASP A 84 5.52 -9.19 0.12
C ASP A 84 5.52 -9.13 -1.40
N ASN A 85 6.40 -9.95 -2.00
CA ASN A 85 6.84 -9.99 -3.40
C ASN A 85 8.08 -9.13 -3.71
N PRO A 86 8.13 -7.79 -3.47
CA PRO A 86 9.31 -6.97 -3.75
C PRO A 86 10.59 -7.40 -3.02
N ARG A 87 10.48 -8.01 -1.83
CA ARG A 87 11.61 -8.58 -1.09
C ARG A 87 12.35 -9.71 -1.78
N LYS A 88 11.79 -10.27 -2.86
CA LYS A 88 12.42 -11.37 -3.60
C LYS A 88 13.40 -10.79 -4.61
N SER A 89 14.65 -11.24 -4.56
CA SER A 89 15.71 -10.78 -5.47
C SER A 89 15.36 -10.84 -6.96
N LYS A 90 14.53 -11.80 -7.37
CA LYS A 90 14.04 -11.94 -8.76
C LYS A 90 13.16 -10.79 -9.27
N THR A 91 12.77 -9.84 -8.41
CA THR A 91 11.93 -8.69 -8.78
C THR A 91 12.67 -7.35 -8.66
N TRP A 92 13.97 -7.34 -8.33
CA TRP A 92 14.75 -6.12 -8.08
C TRP A 92 15.14 -5.35 -9.35
N ASP A 93 14.94 -5.96 -10.52
CA ASP A 93 14.97 -5.26 -11.81
C ASP A 93 13.82 -4.26 -11.95
N ILE A 94 12.69 -4.49 -11.25
CA ILE A 94 11.52 -3.62 -11.18
C ILE A 94 11.51 -2.79 -9.89
N TYR A 95 11.56 -3.46 -8.73
CA TYR A 95 11.55 -2.82 -7.42
C TYR A 95 12.98 -2.49 -6.96
N LYS A 96 13.40 -1.25 -7.22
CA LYS A 96 14.74 -0.75 -6.89
C LYS A 96 14.97 -0.67 -5.38
N GLU A 97 16.23 -0.51 -4.97
CA GLU A 97 16.63 -0.53 -3.57
C GLU A 97 15.94 0.55 -2.72
N ASP A 98 15.63 1.69 -3.34
CA ASP A 98 14.90 2.82 -2.77
C ASP A 98 13.37 2.67 -2.86
N PHE A 99 12.86 1.56 -3.41
CA PHE A 99 11.41 1.30 -3.44
C PHE A 99 10.89 1.03 -2.01
N GLY A 100 9.80 1.71 -1.66
CA GLY A 100 9.12 1.52 -0.38
C GLY A 100 7.72 2.10 -0.39
N VAL A 101 6.98 1.82 0.67
CA VAL A 101 5.63 2.37 0.89
C VAL A 101 5.62 3.08 2.23
N THR A 102 5.14 4.32 2.23
CA THR A 102 4.72 5.02 3.45
C THR A 102 3.20 5.03 3.50
N VAL A 103 2.63 4.60 4.62
CA VAL A 103 1.22 4.80 4.97
C VAL A 103 1.14 5.89 6.03
N SER A 104 0.39 6.95 5.75
CA SER A 104 0.06 8.00 6.71
C SER A 104 -1.33 7.76 7.27
N PHE A 105 -1.47 7.87 8.59
CA PHE A 105 -2.72 7.68 9.31
C PHE A 105 -3.24 9.01 9.83
N SER A 106 -4.55 9.09 10.04
CA SER A 106 -5.20 10.18 10.74
C SER A 106 -5.99 9.59 11.89
N ASP A 107 -6.00 10.30 13.02
CA ASP A 107 -6.82 9.87 14.16
C ASP A 107 -8.30 9.95 13.77
N PRO A 108 -9.05 8.84 13.82
CA PRO A 108 -10.48 8.86 13.53
C PRO A 108 -11.29 9.79 14.44
N ALA A 109 -10.78 10.13 15.64
CA ALA A 109 -11.42 11.10 16.53
C ALA A 109 -11.20 12.58 16.13
N LEU A 110 -10.32 12.83 15.16
CA LEU A 110 -10.00 14.17 14.65
C LEU A 110 -10.56 14.44 13.25
N MET A 111 -11.34 13.49 12.69
CA MET A 111 -11.99 13.58 11.37
C MET A 111 -13.48 13.92 11.48
#